data_AF-A0A843TR71-F1
#
_entry.id   AF-A0A843TR71-F1
#
_cell.length_a   1.000
_cell.length_b   1.000
_cell.length_c   1.000
_cell.angle_alpha   90.00
_cell.angle_beta   90.00
_cell.angle_gamma   90.00
#
_symmetry.space_group_name_H-M   'P 1'
#
loop_
_entity.id
_entity.type
_entity.pdbx_description
1 polymer ?
#
loop_
_entity_poly.entity_id
_entity_poly.type
_entity_poly.pdbx_seq_one_letter_code
_entity_poly.pdbx_strand_id
1 'polypeptide(L)'
;MHVGTSHWALLVINIKEKEFHVYDSLRNKDRPDIPQYVDILRTYMKGRDIDSDNWSLRYPDPCPQQGSGDDCAIFTCKYMECLARRDTQGFPFSQDDMPIMRARFALHFIK
;
A
#
# COMPACT_ATOMS: atom_id res chain seq x y z
N MET A 1 -0.75 2.99 -5.92
CA MET A 1 0.11 3.88 -6.72
C MET A 1 0.86 3.03 -7.72
N HIS A 2 1.02 3.53 -8.94
CA HIS A 2 1.92 2.93 -9.92
C HIS A 2 3.23 3.72 -9.89
N VAL A 3 4.31 3.11 -9.41
CA VAL A 3 5.60 3.79 -9.18
C VAL A 3 6.65 3.26 -10.16
N GLY A 4 7.50 4.15 -10.68
CA GLY A 4 8.34 3.84 -11.83
C GLY A 4 7.52 3.38 -13.06
N THR A 5 7.94 2.29 -13.70
CA THR A 5 7.33 1.78 -14.93
C THR A 5 6.49 0.51 -14.77
N SER A 6 6.62 -0.22 -13.66
CA SER A 6 6.06 -1.57 -13.55
C SER A 6 5.73 -2.03 -12.13
N HIS A 7 5.70 -1.12 -11.14
CA HIS A 7 5.54 -1.52 -9.74
C HIS A 7 4.31 -0.90 -9.09
N TRP A 8 3.64 -1.70 -8.26
CA TRP A 8 2.50 -1.28 -7.47
C TRP A 8 2.87 -1.18 -5.99
N ALA A 9 2.57 -0.04 -5.39
CA ALA A 9 2.70 0.20 -3.95
C ALA A 9 1.42 0.84 -3.40
N LEU A 10 1.17 0.69 -2.10
CA LEU A 10 0.00 1.23 -1.42
C LEU A 10 0.37 2.47 -0.60
N LEU A 11 -0.38 3.56 -0.78
CA LEU A 11 -0.33 4.75 0.08
C LEU A 11 -1.65 4.86 0.83
N VAL A 12 -1.56 4.94 2.15
CA VAL A 12 -2.70 4.97 3.07
C VAL A 12 -2.67 6.27 3.86
N ILE A 13 -3.84 6.90 4.00
CA ILE A 13 -4.02 8.07 4.85
C ILE A 13 -4.54 7.60 6.20
N ASN A 14 -3.75 7.75 7.25
CA ASN A 14 -4.17 7.52 8.62
C ASN A 14 -4.60 8.86 9.26
N ILE A 15 -5.89 9.16 9.17
CA ILE A 15 -6.46 10.43 9.67
C ILE A 15 -6.32 10.57 11.18
N LYS A 16 -6.44 9.46 11.91
CA LYS A 16 -6.40 9.46 13.37
C LYS A 16 -5.02 9.86 13.90
N GLU A 17 -3.97 9.26 13.34
CA GLU A 17 -2.59 9.50 13.75
C GLU A 17 -1.93 10.65 12.99
N LYS A 18 -2.62 11.22 11.99
CA LYS A 18 -2.11 12.30 11.11
C LYS A 18 -0.84 11.89 10.36
N GLU A 19 -0.90 10.74 9.71
CA GLU A 19 0.22 10.15 8.98
C GLU A 19 -0.17 9.63 7.59
N PHE A 20 0.79 9.63 6.68
CA PHE A 20 0.74 8.92 5.41
C PHE A 20 1.58 7.65 5.54
N HIS A 21 1.05 6.49 5.20
CA HIS A 21 1.75 5.21 5.30
C HIS A 21 1.98 4.62 3.92
N VAL A 22 3.22 4.24 3.60
CA VAL A 22 3.59 3.55 2.37
C VAL A 22 3.89 2.10 2.66
N TYR A 23 3.14 1.20 2.03
CA TYR A 23 3.41 -0.24 2.02
C TYR A 23 3.94 -0.63 0.64
N ASP A 24 5.19 -1.07 0.61
CA ASP A 24 5.91 -1.48 -0.61
C ASP A 24 6.50 -2.89 -0.40
N SER A 25 6.10 -3.82 -1.26
CA SER A 25 6.53 -5.22 -1.26
C SER A 25 7.95 -5.44 -1.78
N LEU A 26 8.61 -4.41 -2.33
CA LEU A 26 10.02 -4.42 -2.77
C LEU A 26 10.95 -3.65 -1.82
N ARG A 27 10.45 -3.17 -0.68
CA ARG A 27 11.19 -2.43 0.36
C ARG A 27 12.00 -1.23 -0.12
N ASN A 28 11.62 -0.60 -1.23
CA ASN A 28 12.35 0.53 -1.75
C ASN A 28 11.83 1.83 -1.10
N LYS A 29 12.59 2.34 -0.12
CA LYS A 29 12.26 3.59 0.61
C LYS A 29 12.70 4.85 -0.14
N ASP A 30 13.53 4.72 -1.17
CA ASP A 30 14.10 5.83 -1.97
C ASP A 30 13.37 6.01 -3.30
N ARG A 31 12.04 5.92 -3.27
CA ARG A 31 11.18 6.10 -4.47
C ARG A 31 10.92 7.60 -4.68
N PRO A 32 11.45 8.23 -5.74
CA PRO A 32 11.29 9.66 -5.98
C PRO A 32 9.84 10.06 -6.32
N ASP A 33 9.00 9.11 -6.71
CA ASP A 33 7.60 9.35 -7.07
C ASP A 33 6.69 9.54 -5.84
N ILE A 34 7.08 9.00 -4.67
CA ILE A 34 6.22 8.99 -3.46
C ILE A 34 5.86 10.41 -2.98
N PRO A 35 6.79 11.37 -2.88
CA PRO A 35 6.47 12.75 -2.53
C PRO A 35 5.37 13.36 -3.42
N GLN A 36 5.41 13.12 -4.73
CA GLN A 36 4.41 13.62 -5.67
C GLN A 36 3.01 13.08 -5.35
N TYR A 37 2.89 11.78 -5.04
CA TYR A 37 1.62 11.18 -4.63
C TYR A 37 1.11 11.76 -3.32
N VAL A 38 2.00 12.01 -2.35
CA VAL A 38 1.64 12.66 -1.07
C VAL A 38 1.11 14.07 -1.31
N ASP A 39 1.74 14.85 -2.18
CA ASP A 39 1.30 16.23 -2.48
C ASP A 39 -0.06 16.28 -3.21
N ILE A 40 -0.34 15.29 -4.07
CA ILE A 40 -1.68 15.12 -4.65
C ILE A 40 -2.72 14.88 -3.55
N LEU A 41 -2.42 13.99 -2.60
CA LEU A 41 -3.34 13.71 -1.48
C LEU A 41 -3.50 14.91 -0.54
N ARG A 42 -2.43 15.65 -0.24
CA ARG A 42 -2.50 16.91 0.53
C ARG A 42 -3.42 17.92 -0.14
N THR A 43 -3.25 18.13 -1.44
CA THR A 43 -4.10 19.03 -2.23
C THR A 43 -5.58 18.60 -2.16
N TYR A 44 -5.84 17.31 -2.35
CA TYR A 44 -7.19 16.76 -2.26
C TYR A 44 -7.80 16.94 -0.86
N MET A 45 -7.04 16.68 0.20
CA MET A 45 -7.49 16.82 1.59
C MET A 45 -7.72 18.27 2.00
N LYS A 46 -6.88 19.20 1.51
CA LYS A 46 -7.08 20.64 1.70
C LYS A 46 -8.40 21.10 1.10
N GLY A 47 -8.79 20.57 -0.06
CA GLY A 47 -10.11 20.81 -0.67
C GLY A 47 -11.30 20.22 0.11
N ARG A 48 -11.03 19.46 1.18
CA ARG A 48 -12.02 18.89 2.12
C ARG A 48 -11.84 19.42 3.55
N ASP A 49 -11.19 20.57 3.71
CA ASP A 49 -10.94 21.21 5.00
C ASP A 49 -10.12 20.36 5.99
N ILE A 50 -9.27 19.46 5.47
CA ILE A 50 -8.32 18.67 6.26
C ILE A 50 -6.91 19.25 6.07
N ASP A 51 -6.38 19.91 7.10
CA ASP A 51 -5.00 20.37 7.13
C ASP A 51 -4.04 19.20 7.38
N SER A 52 -3.20 18.91 6.37
CA SER A 52 -2.27 17.79 6.34
C SER A 52 -0.81 18.21 6.11
N ASP A 53 -0.51 19.51 6.19
CA ASP A 53 0.81 20.04 5.84
C ASP A 53 1.90 19.49 6.77
N ASN A 54 1.56 19.33 8.06
CA ASN A 54 2.47 18.82 9.09
C ASN A 54 2.40 17.30 9.32
N TRP A 55 1.66 16.56 8.49
CA TRP A 55 1.51 15.11 8.68
C TRP A 55 2.78 14.38 8.22
N SER A 56 3.15 13.34 8.97
CA SER A 56 4.40 12.60 8.71
C SER A 56 4.21 11.50 7.67
N LEU A 57 5.25 11.24 6.87
CA LEU A 57 5.32 10.09 5.97
C LEU A 57 6.03 8.93 6.67
N ARG A 58 5.38 7.77 6.73
CA ARG A 58 5.88 6.56 7.38
C ARG A 58 5.96 5.41 6.39
N TYR A 59 6.93 4.54 6.63
CA TYR A 59 7.10 3.26 5.94
C TYR A 59 6.99 2.16 6.99
N PRO A 60 5.78 1.67 7.31
CA PRO A 60 5.59 0.67 8.35
C PRO A 60 6.37 -0.63 8.07
N ASP A 61 6.95 -1.19 9.12
CA ASP A 61 7.67 -2.46 9.11
C ASP A 61 7.29 -3.23 10.40
N PRO A 62 7.29 -4.58 10.40
CA PRO A 62 7.56 -5.45 9.26
C PRO A 62 6.36 -5.59 8.32
N CYS A 63 6.63 -5.68 7.01
CA CYS A 63 5.65 -6.02 5.99
C CYS A 63 6.14 -7.20 5.13
N PRO A 64 5.28 -8.18 4.77
CA PRO A 64 5.62 -9.24 3.84
C PRO A 64 6.21 -8.68 2.54
N GLN A 65 7.27 -9.29 2.01
CA GLN A 65 7.96 -8.83 0.81
C GLN A 65 7.77 -9.84 -0.33
N GLN A 66 7.74 -9.35 -1.56
CA GLN A 66 7.71 -10.22 -2.74
C GLN A 66 9.11 -10.76 -3.03
N GLY A 67 9.18 -12.03 -3.42
CA GLY A 67 10.40 -12.68 -3.91
C GLY A 67 10.51 -12.66 -5.44
N SER A 68 9.42 -12.35 -6.15
CA SER A 68 9.32 -12.24 -7.61
C SER A 68 9.06 -10.79 -8.01
N GLY A 69 9.16 -10.43 -9.30
CA GLY A 69 8.77 -9.10 -9.80
C GLY A 69 7.27 -8.91 -10.04
N ASP A 70 6.51 -10.01 -10.11
CA ASP A 70 5.18 -10.03 -10.73
C ASP A 70 4.04 -9.94 -9.73
N ASP A 71 4.31 -10.15 -8.44
CA ASP A 71 3.28 -10.28 -7.41
C ASP A 71 2.90 -8.96 -6.71
N CYS A 72 3.53 -7.82 -7.07
CA CYS A 72 3.33 -6.52 -6.40
C CYS A 72 1.87 -6.10 -6.30
N ALA A 73 1.07 -6.38 -7.33
CA ALA A 73 -0.36 -6.08 -7.35
C ALA A 73 -1.13 -6.91 -6.31
N ILE A 74 -0.81 -8.20 -6.17
CA ILE A 74 -1.46 -9.09 -5.20
C ILE A 74 -1.07 -8.69 -3.78
N PHE A 75 0.21 -8.40 -3.52
CA PHE A 75 0.67 -7.87 -2.23
C PHE A 75 -0.06 -6.58 -1.87
N THR A 76 -0.18 -5.63 -2.81
CA THR A 76 -0.92 -4.37 -2.64
C THR A 76 -2.37 -4.62 -2.23
N CYS A 77 -3.07 -5.52 -2.93
CA CYS A 77 -4.44 -5.88 -2.59
C CYS A 77 -4.55 -6.52 -1.21
N LYS A 78 -3.61 -7.39 -0.84
CA LYS A 78 -3.59 -8.06 0.47
C LYS A 78 -3.29 -7.10 1.62
N TYR A 79 -2.37 -6.15 1.45
CA TYR A 79 -2.19 -5.07 2.43
C TYR A 79 -3.49 -4.31 2.66
N MET A 80 -4.14 -3.89 1.56
CA MET A 80 -5.40 -3.17 1.62
C MET A 80 -6.49 -3.97 2.34
N GLU A 81 -6.61 -5.27 2.05
CA GLU A 81 -7.58 -6.14 2.70
C GLU A 81 -7.35 -6.22 4.22
N CYS A 82 -6.11 -6.46 4.67
CA CYS A 82 -5.77 -6.55 6.09
C CYS A 82 -6.05 -5.22 6.81
N LEU A 83 -5.64 -4.09 6.22
CA LEU A 83 -5.86 -2.77 6.79
C LEU A 83 -7.36 -2.40 6.87
N ALA A 84 -8.13 -2.72 5.82
CA ALA A 84 -9.58 -2.47 5.80
C ALA A 84 -10.32 -3.29 6.87
N ARG A 85 -9.85 -4.52 7.15
CA ARG A 85 -10.38 -5.38 8.22
C ARG A 85 -9.93 -4.94 9.62
N ARG A 86 -9.08 -3.92 9.74
CA ARG A 86 -8.43 -3.48 10.99
C ARG A 86 -7.73 -4.64 11.70
N ASP A 87 -7.06 -5.49 10.92
CA ASP A 87 -6.35 -6.63 11.46
C ASP A 87 -5.24 -6.16 12.41
N THR A 88 -5.32 -6.56 13.67
CA THR A 88 -4.35 -6.19 14.70
C THR A 88 -3.12 -7.09 14.69
N GLN A 89 -3.15 -8.19 13.93
CA GLN A 89 -2.04 -9.15 13.81
C GLN A 89 -1.06 -8.80 12.69
N GLY A 90 -1.26 -7.66 12.01
CA GLY A 90 -0.42 -7.20 10.91
C GLY A 90 -0.83 -7.83 9.58
N PHE A 91 0.13 -8.45 8.90
CA PHE A 91 -0.08 -9.02 7.56
C PHE A 91 0.21 -10.53 7.56
N PRO A 92 -0.81 -11.37 7.81
CA PRO A 92 -0.65 -12.82 7.95
C PRO A 92 -0.60 -13.51 6.57
N PHE A 93 0.36 -13.12 5.73
CA PHE A 93 0.62 -13.73 4.44
C PHE A 93 2.08 -13.58 4.03
N SER A 94 2.54 -14.41 3.09
CA SER A 94 3.89 -14.37 2.55
C SER A 94 3.91 -14.58 1.04
N GLN A 95 5.12 -14.58 0.46
CA GLN A 95 5.32 -14.95 -0.94
C GLN A 95 4.81 -16.36 -1.27
N ASP A 96 4.81 -17.29 -0.31
CA ASP A 96 4.39 -18.68 -0.51
C ASP A 96 2.89 -18.79 -0.78
N ASP A 97 2.10 -17.82 -0.34
CA ASP A 97 0.66 -17.78 -0.57
C ASP A 97 0.29 -17.30 -1.98
N MET A 98 1.21 -16.65 -2.70
CA MET A 98 0.91 -15.97 -3.97
C MET A 98 0.26 -16.87 -5.03
N PRO A 99 0.67 -18.14 -5.24
CA PRO A 99 0.00 -19.02 -6.20
C PRO A 99 -1.49 -19.20 -5.92
N ILE A 100 -1.86 -19.45 -4.66
CA ILE A 100 -3.26 -19.63 -4.25
C ILE A 100 -4.00 -18.31 -4.30
N MET A 101 -3.36 -17.21 -3.89
CA MET A 101 -3.96 -15.89 -3.91
C MET A 101 -4.28 -15.45 -5.34
N ARG A 102 -3.36 -15.60 -6.31
CA ARG A 102 -3.62 -15.30 -7.73
C ARG A 102 -4.85 -16.03 -8.25
N ALA A 103 -4.97 -17.33 -7.98
CA ALA A 103 -6.13 -18.13 -8.38
C ALA A 103 -7.44 -17.62 -7.74
N ARG A 104 -7.42 -17.26 -6.45
CA ARG A 104 -8.57 -16.70 -5.74
C ARG A 104 -9.00 -15.35 -6.30
N PHE A 105 -8.04 -14.47 -6.61
CA PHE A 105 -8.32 -13.17 -7.22
C PHE A 105 -8.93 -13.35 -8.61
N ALA A 106 -8.36 -14.21 -9.45
CA ALA A 106 -8.93 -14.51 -10.77
C ALA A 106 -10.39 -15.01 -10.67
N LEU A 107 -10.66 -15.91 -9.72
CA LEU A 107 -12.01 -16.42 -9.49
C LEU A 107 -13.00 -15.32 -9.07
N HIS A 108 -12.55 -14.28 -8.37
CA HIS A 108 -13.41 -13.16 -7.97
C HIS A 108 -13.94 -12.36 -9.17
N PHE A 109 -13.19 -12.30 -10.28
CA PHE A 109 -13.57 -11.55 -11.49
C PHE A 109 -14.41 -12.35 -12.49
N ILE A 110 -14.47 -13.67 -12.34
CA ILE A 110 -15.17 -14.58 -13.29
C ILE A 110 -16.56 -14.98 -12.75
N LYS A 111 -16.92 -14.53 -11.54
CA LYS A 111 -18.24 -14.72 -10.94
C LYS A 111 -19.09 -13.46 -11.10
#